data_AF-A0A563C468-F1
#
_entry.id   AF-A0A563C468-F1
#
_cell.length_a   1.000
_cell.length_b   1.000
_cell.length_c   1.000
_cell.angle_alpha   90.00
_cell.angle_beta   90.00
_cell.angle_gamma   90.00
#
_symmetry.space_group_name_H-M   'P 1'
#
loop_
_entity.id
_entity.type
_entity.pdbx_description
1 polymer ?
#
loop_
_entity_poly.entity_id
_entity_poly.type
_entity_poly.pdbx_seq_one_letter_code
_entity_poly.pdbx_strand_id
1 'polypeptide(L)'
;MSASQSRKFAGYLMLLALVISGCSLNGSMNHATSQAKLESYLSQQSQTAEDNIIASFDLYQYLLDRGAVDIWRIQDSNPKDADVAVRFKNDIVAIFYFSNEVGKGSKYGKLMGISVFAAEPDYRPESWDPSATIMKSSSRSEWSRWFNTTSPDDFVNDTRYKEKNEVDHFYSVSPNKIFYTINSAGKTVLVSVPQYFGAGFEATVGRYLQLSEPSFIVDPLDGTNIGGETN
;
A
#
# COMPACT_ATOMS: atom_id res chain seq x y z
N MET A 1 -10.37 -85.85 -15.15
CA MET A 1 -11.81 -85.72 -14.82
C MET A 1 -11.96 -84.82 -13.60
N SER A 2 -12.85 -83.83 -13.69
CA SER A 2 -13.44 -82.94 -12.65
C SER A 2 -12.46 -82.11 -11.79
N ALA A 3 -12.37 -80.78 -11.88
CA ALA A 3 -13.36 -79.69 -11.73
C ALA A 3 -13.97 -79.56 -10.32
N SER A 4 -13.57 -78.50 -9.59
CA SER A 4 -14.42 -77.45 -9.00
C SER A 4 -13.52 -76.46 -8.21
N GLN A 5 -13.42 -75.19 -8.64
CA GLN A 5 -14.12 -74.02 -8.08
C GLN A 5 -13.84 -73.76 -6.59
N SER A 6 -13.61 -72.55 -6.04
CA SER A 6 -13.41 -71.17 -6.49
C SER A 6 -13.47 -70.30 -5.22
N ARG A 7 -12.92 -69.07 -5.28
CA ARG A 7 -13.25 -67.87 -4.44
C ARG A 7 -12.65 -67.84 -3.02
N LYS A 8 -11.98 -66.77 -2.53
CA LYS A 8 -12.04 -65.31 -2.79
C LYS A 8 -10.73 -64.64 -2.30
N PHE A 9 -10.07 -63.84 -3.14
CA PHE A 9 -9.98 -62.36 -3.08
C PHE A 9 -9.24 -61.74 -1.88
N ALA A 10 -8.02 -61.23 -2.13
CA ALA A 10 -7.47 -59.93 -1.67
C ALA A 10 -5.97 -59.92 -2.02
N GLY A 11 -5.35 -58.92 -2.64
CA GLY A 11 -5.79 -57.68 -3.25
C GLY A 11 -4.65 -57.25 -4.19
N TYR A 12 -5.03 -56.69 -5.32
CA TYR A 12 -4.13 -56.03 -6.27
C TYR A 12 -3.36 -54.88 -5.59
N LEU A 13 -2.06 -54.73 -5.85
CA LEU A 13 -1.49 -53.59 -6.59
C LEU A 13 0.04 -53.73 -6.76
N MET A 14 0.48 -53.76 -8.02
CA MET A 14 1.83 -53.34 -8.44
C MET A 14 1.94 -51.81 -8.41
N LEU A 15 3.18 -51.28 -8.27
CA LEU A 15 3.80 -50.11 -8.93
C LEU A 15 4.91 -49.60 -7.97
N LEU A 16 6.21 -49.81 -8.20
CA LEU A 16 7.11 -49.28 -9.25
C LEU A 16 7.13 -47.74 -9.33
N ALA A 17 8.35 -47.20 -9.29
CA ALA A 17 8.81 -45.84 -9.64
C ALA A 17 8.74 -44.80 -8.49
N LEU A 18 9.69 -43.88 -8.28
CA LEU A 18 10.84 -43.39 -9.06
C LEU A 18 11.79 -42.64 -8.11
N VAL A 19 13.09 -42.80 -8.30
CA VAL A 19 14.14 -42.00 -7.67
C VAL A 19 14.06 -40.58 -8.24
N ILE A 20 13.76 -39.59 -7.39
CA ILE A 20 13.96 -38.18 -7.75
C ILE A 20 15.28 -37.75 -7.12
N SER A 21 16.31 -37.68 -7.96
CA SER A 21 17.49 -36.84 -7.74
C SER A 21 17.04 -35.40 -7.56
N GLY A 22 16.98 -34.94 -6.32
CA GLY A 22 16.92 -33.53 -5.98
C GLY A 22 18.32 -33.03 -5.70
N CYS A 23 18.87 -32.23 -6.61
CA CYS A 23 20.02 -31.38 -6.31
C CYS A 23 19.71 -30.59 -5.05
N SER A 24 20.53 -30.78 -4.01
CA SER A 24 20.56 -29.93 -2.83
C SER A 24 21.00 -28.53 -3.24
N LEU A 25 20.07 -27.70 -3.70
CA LEU A 25 20.19 -26.26 -3.57
C LEU A 25 20.04 -25.96 -2.09
N ASN A 26 21.17 -25.72 -1.44
CA ASN A 26 21.24 -24.91 -0.23
C ASN A 26 20.66 -23.53 -0.56
N GLY A 27 19.34 -23.44 -0.58
CA GLY A 27 18.61 -22.20 -0.41
C GLY A 27 18.82 -21.78 1.04
N SER A 28 19.92 -21.09 1.30
CA SER A 28 20.06 -20.31 2.51
C SER A 28 18.85 -19.37 2.54
N MET A 29 17.89 -19.67 3.40
CA MET A 29 16.89 -18.71 3.86
C MET A 29 17.64 -17.63 4.65
N ASN A 30 18.32 -16.76 3.92
CA ASN A 30 18.82 -15.53 4.49
C ASN A 30 17.62 -14.60 4.54
N HIS A 31 17.02 -14.54 5.74
CA HIS A 31 16.30 -13.37 6.22
C HIS A 31 17.15 -12.13 5.92
N ALA A 32 16.85 -11.50 4.79
CA ALA A 32 17.34 -10.18 4.44
C ALA A 32 16.20 -9.51 3.68
N THR A 33 15.20 -9.01 4.41
CA THR A 33 14.35 -7.92 3.93
C THR A 33 15.21 -6.67 3.82
N SER A 34 16.09 -6.66 2.82
CA SER A 34 16.59 -5.42 2.23
C SER A 34 15.36 -4.76 1.62
N GLN A 35 14.75 -3.82 2.36
CA GLN A 35 13.68 -2.99 1.86
C GLN A 35 14.13 -2.39 0.53
N ALA A 36 13.56 -2.86 -0.58
CA ALA A 36 14.04 -2.46 -1.89
C ALA A 36 13.81 -0.96 -2.07
N LYS A 37 14.79 -0.29 -2.69
CA LYS A 37 14.73 1.16 -2.90
C LYS A 37 13.57 1.50 -3.85
N LEU A 38 13.02 2.71 -3.75
CA LEU A 38 11.86 3.12 -4.55
C LEU A 38 12.09 2.94 -6.06
N GLU A 39 13.33 3.09 -6.53
CA GLU A 39 13.69 2.97 -7.94
C GLU A 39 13.42 1.57 -8.52
N SER A 40 13.40 0.51 -7.71
CA SER A 40 13.08 -0.84 -8.21
C SER A 40 11.60 -1.00 -8.59
N TYR A 41 10.74 -0.07 -8.19
CA TYR A 41 9.31 -0.06 -8.48
C TYR A 41 8.96 0.94 -9.58
N LEU A 42 9.95 1.63 -10.14
CA LEU A 42 9.77 2.58 -11.23
C LEU A 42 9.92 1.89 -12.59
N SER A 43 9.04 2.24 -13.52
CA SER A 43 9.08 1.78 -14.90
C SER A 43 8.73 2.90 -15.87
N GLN A 44 8.98 2.70 -17.17
CA GLN A 44 8.57 3.61 -18.25
C GLN A 44 8.93 5.08 -17.97
N GLN A 45 10.23 5.39 -17.94
CA GLN A 45 10.69 6.77 -17.78
C GLN A 45 10.20 7.61 -18.96
N SER A 46 9.39 8.63 -18.68
CA SER A 46 8.80 9.46 -19.72
C SER A 46 9.86 10.38 -20.32
N GLN A 47 9.99 10.37 -21.65
CA GLN A 47 10.84 11.33 -22.37
C GLN A 47 10.12 12.68 -22.61
N THR A 48 8.80 12.72 -22.38
CA THR A 48 7.96 13.92 -22.52
C THR A 48 7.25 14.18 -21.20
N ALA A 49 7.72 15.18 -20.46
CA ALA A 49 7.22 15.53 -19.12
C ALA A 49 5.85 16.24 -19.19
N GLU A 50 4.84 15.60 -19.77
CA GLU A 50 3.47 16.07 -19.61
C GLU A 50 3.09 15.98 -18.13
N ASP A 51 2.60 17.07 -17.57
CA ASP A 51 2.29 17.23 -16.14
C ASP A 51 3.44 16.88 -15.18
N ASN A 52 4.69 17.06 -15.62
CA ASN A 52 5.91 16.74 -14.84
C ASN A 52 6.01 15.26 -14.39
N ILE A 53 5.33 14.35 -15.10
CA ILE A 53 5.42 12.91 -14.83
C ILE A 53 6.69 12.34 -15.45
N ILE A 54 7.56 11.76 -14.61
CA ILE A 54 8.88 11.27 -15.04
C ILE A 54 8.98 9.74 -15.10
N ALA A 55 8.10 9.00 -14.42
CA ALA A 55 8.03 7.55 -14.48
C ALA A 55 6.66 7.02 -14.04
N SER A 56 6.39 5.76 -14.35
CA SER A 56 5.33 4.96 -13.73
C SER A 56 5.85 4.31 -12.45
N PHE A 57 5.04 4.24 -11.41
CA PHE A 57 5.37 3.69 -10.10
C PHE A 57 4.36 2.63 -9.66
N ASP A 58 4.86 1.42 -9.37
CA ASP A 58 4.05 0.34 -8.79
C ASP A 58 3.91 0.54 -7.27
N LEU A 59 3.08 1.50 -6.89
CA LEU A 59 2.75 1.78 -5.49
C LEU A 59 2.15 0.56 -4.79
N TYR A 60 1.37 -0.26 -5.50
CA TYR A 60 0.75 -1.44 -4.91
C TYR A 60 1.81 -2.44 -4.43
N GLN A 61 2.77 -2.78 -5.29
CA GLN A 61 3.85 -3.70 -4.91
C GLN A 61 4.79 -3.07 -3.87
N TYR A 62 5.08 -1.77 -3.98
CA TYR A 62 5.88 -1.03 -3.00
C TYR A 62 5.32 -1.14 -1.58
N LEU A 63 3.99 -1.07 -1.43
CA LEU A 63 3.29 -1.21 -0.14
C LEU A 63 3.31 -2.64 0.37
N LEU A 64 3.11 -3.64 -0.50
CA LEU A 64 3.20 -5.06 -0.13
C LEU A 64 4.59 -5.41 0.42
N ASP A 65 5.65 -4.94 -0.23
CA ASP A 65 7.04 -5.21 0.18
C ASP A 65 7.41 -4.48 1.48
N ARG A 66 6.59 -3.49 1.90
CA ARG A 66 6.65 -2.81 3.20
C ARG A 66 5.72 -3.41 4.25
N GLY A 67 5.14 -4.57 3.96
CA GLY A 67 4.35 -5.33 4.92
C GLY A 67 2.87 -4.98 4.95
N ALA A 68 2.33 -4.38 3.89
CA ALA A 68 0.89 -4.31 3.74
C ALA A 68 0.29 -5.72 3.67
N VAL A 69 -0.81 -5.93 4.40
CA VAL A 69 -1.57 -7.20 4.45
C VAL A 69 -2.96 -7.08 3.85
N ASP A 70 -3.51 -5.86 3.78
CA ASP A 70 -4.72 -5.54 3.05
C ASP A 70 -4.59 -4.14 2.44
N ILE A 71 -5.13 -3.97 1.23
CA ILE A 71 -5.14 -2.71 0.50
C ILE A 71 -6.50 -2.59 -0.17
N TRP A 72 -7.30 -1.61 0.25
CA TRP A 72 -8.66 -1.44 -0.24
C TRP A 72 -9.00 0.03 -0.47
N ARG A 73 -9.94 0.24 -1.39
CA ARG A 73 -10.50 1.56 -1.65
C ARG A 73 -11.67 1.82 -0.71
N ILE A 74 -11.72 3.02 -0.14
CA ILE A 74 -12.88 3.51 0.59
C ILE A 74 -13.72 4.34 -0.37
N GLN A 75 -15.01 4.03 -0.47
CA GLN A 75 -15.92 4.78 -1.32
C GLN A 75 -16.31 6.09 -0.64
N ASP A 76 -15.88 7.19 -1.22
CA ASP A 76 -16.34 8.53 -0.86
C ASP A 76 -17.59 8.90 -1.68
N SER A 77 -18.44 9.71 -1.07
CA SER A 77 -19.53 10.47 -1.69
C SER A 77 -19.02 11.41 -2.80
N ASN A 78 -17.79 11.92 -2.70
CA ASN A 78 -17.16 12.73 -3.74
C ASN A 78 -16.32 11.84 -4.70
N PRO A 79 -16.80 11.57 -5.92
CA PRO A 79 -16.08 10.68 -6.85
C PRO A 79 -14.75 11.28 -7.37
N LYS A 80 -14.54 12.59 -7.18
CA LYS A 80 -13.29 13.28 -7.58
C LYS A 80 -12.12 13.03 -6.64
N ASP A 81 -12.44 12.49 -5.47
CA ASP A 81 -11.47 12.11 -4.47
C ASP A 81 -11.39 10.58 -4.39
N ALA A 82 -10.26 10.09 -3.89
CA ALA A 82 -10.05 8.69 -3.68
C ALA A 82 -9.27 8.46 -2.40
N ASP A 83 -9.88 7.70 -1.50
CA ASP A 83 -9.20 7.16 -0.33
C ASP A 83 -8.84 5.71 -0.57
N VAL A 84 -7.55 5.41 -0.41
CA VAL A 84 -7.05 4.04 -0.43
C VAL A 84 -6.41 3.74 0.92
N ALA A 85 -7.02 2.81 1.65
CA ALA A 85 -6.53 2.35 2.93
C ALA A 85 -5.59 1.15 2.77
N VAL A 86 -4.57 1.14 3.61
CA VAL A 86 -3.51 0.13 3.65
C VAL A 86 -3.36 -0.32 5.09
N ARG A 87 -3.62 -1.60 5.36
CA ARG A 87 -3.34 -2.20 6.66
C ARG A 87 -1.97 -2.87 6.62
N PHE A 88 -1.17 -2.61 7.65
CA PHE A 88 0.14 -3.23 7.85
C PHE A 88 0.08 -4.30 8.95
N LYS A 89 1.12 -5.14 9.00
CA LYS A 89 1.22 -6.28 9.94
C LYS A 89 1.15 -5.90 11.42
N ASN A 90 1.48 -4.68 11.78
CA ASN A 90 1.49 -4.20 13.17
C ASN A 90 0.22 -3.41 13.53
N ASP A 91 -0.90 -3.65 12.85
CA ASP A 91 -2.20 -3.00 13.08
C ASP A 91 -2.27 -1.50 12.81
N ILE A 92 -1.21 -0.92 12.25
CA ILE A 92 -1.25 0.42 11.65
C ILE A 92 -2.04 0.37 10.35
N VAL A 93 -2.93 1.36 10.18
CA VAL A 93 -3.62 1.66 8.93
C VAL A 93 -3.15 3.02 8.43
N ALA A 94 -2.80 3.09 7.14
CA ALA A 94 -2.54 4.34 6.44
C ALA A 94 -3.59 4.56 5.34
N ILE A 95 -4.19 5.74 5.29
CA ILE A 95 -5.15 6.15 4.26
C ILE A 95 -4.50 7.18 3.36
N PHE A 96 -4.35 6.84 2.08
CA PHE A 96 -3.81 7.68 1.03
C PHE A 96 -4.96 8.44 0.37
N TYR A 97 -4.98 9.76 0.54
CA TYR A 97 -5.99 10.63 -0.03
C TYR A 97 -5.48 11.26 -1.33
N PHE A 98 -6.16 10.95 -2.44
CA PHE A 98 -5.90 11.53 -3.75
C PHE A 98 -7.04 12.45 -4.15
N SER A 99 -6.73 13.61 -4.75
CA SER A 99 -7.75 14.54 -5.24
C SER A 99 -7.44 15.05 -6.65
N ASN A 100 -8.50 15.25 -7.43
CA ASN A 100 -8.49 15.93 -8.72
C ASN A 100 -8.78 17.45 -8.62
N GLU A 101 -9.19 17.94 -7.45
CA GLU A 101 -9.61 19.35 -7.31
C GLU A 101 -8.41 20.30 -7.11
N VAL A 102 -7.30 19.79 -6.58
CA VAL A 102 -6.07 20.56 -6.37
C VAL A 102 -5.14 20.41 -7.58
N GLY A 103 -5.23 21.37 -8.48
CA GLY A 103 -4.41 21.44 -9.70
C GLY A 103 -5.25 21.62 -10.96
N LYS A 104 -5.96 22.75 -11.07
CA LYS A 104 -6.70 23.13 -12.28
C LYS A 104 -5.80 22.95 -13.51
N GLY A 105 -6.05 21.90 -14.31
CA GLY A 105 -5.31 21.59 -15.52
C GLY A 105 -4.49 20.29 -15.51
N SER A 106 -4.25 19.67 -14.34
CA SER A 106 -3.57 18.37 -14.25
C SER A 106 -4.46 17.26 -14.81
N LYS A 107 -3.91 16.39 -15.65
CA LYS A 107 -4.60 15.17 -16.11
C LYS A 107 -4.60 14.05 -15.08
N TYR A 108 -3.91 14.23 -13.96
CA TYR A 108 -3.75 13.26 -12.89
C TYR A 108 -4.33 13.76 -11.56
N GLY A 109 -4.93 12.86 -10.79
CA GLY A 109 -5.18 13.09 -9.38
C GLY A 109 -3.88 13.09 -8.60
N LYS A 110 -3.72 13.98 -7.62
CA LYS A 110 -2.50 14.10 -6.84
C LYS A 110 -2.69 13.51 -5.46
N LEU A 111 -1.68 12.83 -4.93
CA LEU A 111 -1.62 12.49 -3.51
C LEU A 111 -1.53 13.79 -2.70
N MET A 112 -2.54 14.01 -1.87
CA MET A 112 -2.71 15.23 -1.09
C MET A 112 -2.28 15.04 0.37
N GLY A 113 -2.46 13.84 0.90
CA GLY A 113 -1.94 13.48 2.21
C GLY A 113 -2.11 12.02 2.56
N ILE A 114 -1.56 11.66 3.71
CA ILE A 114 -1.65 10.32 4.29
C ILE A 114 -2.11 10.46 5.74
N SER A 115 -3.21 9.82 6.09
CA SER A 115 -3.66 9.66 7.48
C SER A 115 -3.14 8.36 8.06
N VAL A 116 -2.61 8.35 9.28
CA VAL A 116 -2.10 7.17 9.97
C VAL A 116 -2.78 7.02 11.33
N PHE A 117 -3.18 5.80 11.68
CA PHE A 117 -3.77 5.45 12.96
C PHE A 117 -3.60 3.95 13.23
N ALA A 118 -3.83 3.52 14.48
CA ALA A 118 -3.92 2.09 14.81
C ALA A 118 -5.38 1.64 14.70
N ALA A 119 -5.62 0.39 14.29
CA ALA A 119 -6.99 -0.12 14.22
C ALA A 119 -7.09 -1.63 14.43
N GLU A 120 -8.19 -2.08 15.04
CA GLU A 120 -8.47 -3.49 15.26
C GLU A 120 -8.46 -4.26 13.93
N PRO A 121 -8.11 -5.56 13.90
CA PRO A 121 -7.93 -6.32 12.67
C PRO A 121 -9.12 -6.29 11.70
N ASP A 122 -10.34 -6.17 12.21
CA ASP A 122 -11.58 -6.11 11.45
C ASP A 122 -12.03 -4.68 11.10
N TYR A 123 -11.24 -3.66 11.43
CA TYR A 123 -11.44 -2.28 10.96
C TYR A 123 -11.15 -2.14 9.48
N ARG A 124 -12.22 -2.10 8.68
CA ARG A 124 -12.13 -2.03 7.24
C ARG A 124 -13.33 -1.26 6.66
N PRO A 125 -13.37 0.07 6.82
CA PRO A 125 -14.45 0.88 6.25
C PRO A 125 -14.47 0.73 4.72
N GLU A 126 -15.64 0.40 4.17
CA GLU A 126 -15.84 0.33 2.72
C GLU A 126 -16.35 1.65 2.15
N SER A 127 -16.94 2.50 2.99
CA SER A 127 -17.41 3.83 2.62
C SER A 127 -17.36 4.78 3.82
N TRP A 128 -17.20 6.07 3.54
CA TRP A 128 -17.41 7.14 4.51
C TRP A 128 -18.85 7.62 4.59
N ASP A 129 -19.73 7.16 3.70
CA ASP A 129 -21.15 7.48 3.75
C ASP A 129 -21.74 6.91 5.07
N PRO A 130 -22.21 7.77 5.99
CA PRO A 130 -22.80 7.31 7.25
C PRO A 130 -24.03 6.41 7.06
N SER A 131 -24.67 6.49 5.89
CA SER A 131 -25.83 5.67 5.51
C SER A 131 -25.45 4.32 4.90
N ALA A 132 -24.21 4.17 4.42
CA ALA A 132 -23.66 2.88 4.04
C ALA A 132 -23.39 2.10 5.33
N THR A 133 -24.19 1.07 5.55
CA THR A 133 -24.34 0.36 6.83
C THR A 133 -22.98 -0.13 7.36
N ILE A 134 -22.43 0.52 8.39
CA ILE A 134 -21.23 0.04 9.10
C ILE A 134 -21.64 -1.16 9.97
N MET A 135 -21.92 -2.29 9.32
CA MET A 135 -22.08 -3.59 9.98
C MET A 135 -20.69 -4.22 10.21
N LYS A 136 -19.92 -3.60 11.09
CA LYS A 136 -18.87 -4.17 11.95
C LYS A 136 -18.23 -3.00 12.69
N SER A 137 -18.65 -2.81 13.93
CA SER A 137 -18.13 -1.81 14.86
C SER A 137 -16.76 -2.25 15.37
N SER A 138 -15.76 -2.23 14.51
CA SER A 138 -14.37 -2.37 14.90
C SER A 138 -13.80 -0.98 15.13
N SER A 139 -12.91 -0.88 16.11
CA SER A 139 -12.43 0.40 16.62
C SER A 139 -11.10 0.78 15.97
N ARG A 140 -10.92 2.08 15.76
CA ARG A 140 -9.61 2.68 15.49
C ARG A 140 -9.13 3.43 16.73
N SER A 141 -7.87 3.83 16.74
CA SER A 141 -7.29 4.61 17.83
C SER A 141 -7.98 5.95 18.03
N GLU A 142 -7.93 6.45 19.26
CA GLU A 142 -8.38 7.79 19.66
C GLU A 142 -7.55 8.90 18.99
N TRP A 143 -6.35 8.56 18.52
CA TRP A 143 -5.49 9.45 17.77
C TRP A 143 -5.49 9.11 16.27
N SER A 144 -5.24 10.11 15.45
CA SER A 144 -4.78 9.92 14.07
C SER A 144 -3.83 11.04 13.68
N ARG A 145 -2.85 10.74 12.83
CA ARG A 145 -1.89 11.72 12.34
C ARG A 145 -2.02 11.92 10.83
N TRP A 146 -2.17 13.17 10.42
CA TRP A 146 -2.24 13.58 9.02
C TRP A 146 -0.91 14.14 8.54
N PHE A 147 -0.40 13.59 7.45
CA PHE A 147 0.80 14.06 6.76
C PHE A 147 0.42 14.71 5.44
N ASN A 148 0.70 15.99 5.28
CA ASN A 148 0.54 16.70 4.02
C ASN A 148 1.66 16.31 3.05
N THR A 149 1.30 15.77 1.87
CA THR A 149 2.27 15.31 0.87
C THR A 149 2.58 16.36 -0.20
N THR A 150 1.92 17.52 -0.15
CA THR A 150 2.11 18.61 -1.11
C THR A 150 3.22 19.59 -0.73
N SER A 151 3.69 19.52 0.52
CA SER A 151 4.84 20.28 1.00
C SER A 151 6.04 19.34 1.16
N PRO A 152 7.03 19.37 0.25
CA PRO A 152 8.19 18.47 0.31
C PRO A 152 8.93 18.52 1.65
N ASP A 153 9.22 19.72 2.16
CA ASP A 153 9.99 19.91 3.40
C ASP A 153 9.28 19.29 4.61
N ASP A 154 7.95 19.41 4.68
CA ASP A 154 7.14 18.86 5.76
C ASP A 154 6.99 17.34 5.62
N PHE A 155 6.73 16.84 4.40
CA PHE A 155 6.50 15.42 4.18
C PHE A 155 7.74 14.57 4.39
N VAL A 156 8.92 15.08 3.99
CA VAL A 156 10.20 14.40 4.21
C VAL A 156 10.83 14.75 5.55
N ASN A 157 10.22 15.66 6.32
CA ASN A 157 10.68 16.14 7.61
C ASN A 157 12.14 16.67 7.57
N ASP A 158 12.43 17.49 6.55
CA ASP A 158 13.68 18.25 6.39
C ASP A 158 13.34 19.65 5.89
N THR A 159 13.54 20.66 6.74
CA THR A 159 13.18 22.07 6.48
C THR A 159 13.93 22.69 5.32
N ARG A 160 14.97 22.04 4.80
CA ARG A 160 15.79 22.52 3.67
C ARG A 160 15.81 21.52 2.53
N TYR A 161 14.81 20.65 2.44
CA TYR A 161 14.77 19.61 1.41
C TYR A 161 14.69 20.20 0.00
N LYS A 162 13.80 21.18 -0.22
CA LYS A 162 13.63 21.87 -1.51
C LYS A 162 14.87 22.62 -1.99
N GLU A 163 15.75 23.03 -1.08
CA GLU A 163 16.97 23.75 -1.45
C GLU A 163 18.01 22.84 -2.13
N LYS A 164 17.91 21.52 -1.93
CA LYS A 164 18.92 20.54 -2.32
C LYS A 164 18.40 19.49 -3.30
N ASN A 165 17.10 19.41 -3.49
CA ASN A 165 16.44 18.37 -4.26
C ASN A 165 15.44 18.99 -5.24
N GLU A 166 15.33 18.38 -6.41
CA GLU A 166 14.21 18.63 -7.32
C GLU A 166 12.91 18.20 -6.61
N VAL A 167 11.81 18.93 -6.83
CA VAL A 167 10.53 18.65 -6.14
C VAL A 167 9.30 18.78 -7.04
N ASP A 168 9.47 19.23 -8.28
CA ASP A 168 8.35 19.55 -9.16
C ASP A 168 7.88 18.36 -10.01
N HIS A 169 8.56 17.22 -9.93
CA HIS A 169 8.21 15.99 -10.65
C HIS A 169 7.38 15.00 -9.83
N PHE A 170 6.67 14.16 -10.58
CA PHE A 170 5.75 13.16 -10.05
C PHE A 170 5.96 11.81 -10.72
N TYR A 171 5.50 10.75 -10.04
CA TYR A 171 5.34 9.43 -10.62
C TYR A 171 3.85 9.14 -10.82
N SER A 172 3.47 8.64 -11.99
CA SER A 172 2.11 8.14 -12.21
C SER A 172 1.98 6.75 -11.56
N VAL A 173 0.90 6.50 -10.84
CA VAL A 173 0.67 5.20 -10.22
C VAL A 173 0.16 4.21 -11.26
N SER A 174 0.94 3.13 -11.48
CA SER A 174 0.62 2.07 -12.42
C SER A 174 1.18 0.72 -11.91
N PRO A 175 0.39 -0.36 -11.89
CA PRO A 175 -0.98 -0.46 -12.39
C PRO A 175 -1.98 0.31 -11.53
N ASN A 176 -2.98 0.92 -12.17
CA ASN A 176 -3.98 1.80 -11.55
C ASN A 176 -5.10 1.07 -10.76
N LYS A 177 -4.89 -0.22 -10.44
CA LYS A 177 -5.82 -1.19 -9.81
C LYS A 177 -6.98 -0.53 -9.05
N ILE A 178 -6.69 -0.02 -7.85
CA ILE A 178 -7.63 0.71 -6.98
C ILE A 178 -7.24 2.18 -6.80
N PHE A 179 -6.09 2.56 -7.36
CA PHE A 179 -5.49 3.90 -7.30
C PHE A 179 -5.93 4.71 -8.53
N TYR A 180 -7.11 5.29 -8.44
CA TYR A 180 -7.66 6.16 -9.48
C TYR A 180 -8.66 7.15 -8.88
N THR A 181 -8.97 8.23 -9.58
CA THR A 181 -10.06 9.16 -9.24
C THR A 181 -11.06 9.20 -10.39
N ILE A 182 -12.19 9.87 -10.24
CA ILE A 182 -13.16 10.09 -11.31
C ILE A 182 -13.27 11.60 -11.59
N ASN A 183 -13.21 12.02 -12.86
CA ASN A 183 -13.41 13.44 -13.20
C ASN A 183 -14.89 13.82 -13.29
N SER A 184 -15.17 15.10 -13.51
CA SER A 184 -16.55 15.62 -13.67
C SER A 184 -17.33 15.02 -14.84
N ALA A 185 -16.64 14.38 -15.81
CA ALA A 185 -17.26 13.66 -16.92
C ALA A 185 -17.50 12.17 -16.61
N GLY A 186 -17.29 11.72 -15.37
CA GLY A 186 -17.47 10.32 -14.96
C GLY A 186 -16.38 9.37 -15.44
N LYS A 187 -15.25 9.88 -15.96
CA LYS A 187 -14.15 9.05 -16.46
C LYS A 187 -13.10 8.81 -15.40
N THR A 188 -12.55 7.59 -15.38
CA THR A 188 -11.37 7.23 -14.60
C THR A 188 -10.18 8.11 -14.95
N VAL A 189 -9.51 8.60 -13.93
CA VAL A 189 -8.30 9.42 -13.99
C VAL A 189 -7.20 8.72 -13.20
N LEU A 190 -6.01 8.64 -13.79
CA LEU A 190 -4.83 8.10 -13.13
C LEU A 190 -4.41 9.02 -11.98
N VAL A 191 -3.84 8.45 -10.93
CA VAL A 191 -3.27 9.25 -9.84
C VAL A 191 -1.75 9.30 -9.93
N SER A 192 -1.17 10.23 -9.18
CA SER A 192 0.25 10.49 -9.12
C SER A 192 0.70 10.74 -7.69
N VAL A 193 1.97 10.42 -7.42
CA VAL A 193 2.66 10.73 -6.15
C VAL A 193 3.88 11.61 -6.43
N PRO A 194 4.31 12.46 -5.49
CA PRO A 194 5.51 13.26 -5.68
C PRO A 194 6.77 12.40 -5.84
N GLN A 195 7.79 12.88 -6.55
CA GLN A 195 9.01 12.08 -6.75
C GLN A 195 9.79 11.78 -5.45
N TYR A 196 9.59 12.62 -4.43
CA TYR A 196 10.14 12.45 -3.08
C TYR A 196 9.29 11.52 -2.20
N PHE A 197 8.28 10.84 -2.77
CA PHE A 197 7.36 9.97 -2.03
C PHE A 197 8.07 8.93 -1.18
N GLY A 198 9.12 8.29 -1.70
CA GLY A 198 9.85 7.27 -0.95
C GLY A 198 10.46 7.82 0.34
N ALA A 199 11.16 8.97 0.25
CA ALA A 199 11.73 9.62 1.41
C ALA A 199 10.67 10.06 2.42
N GLY A 200 9.58 10.66 1.93
CA GLY A 200 8.47 11.09 2.79
C GLY A 200 7.76 9.91 3.46
N PHE A 201 7.54 8.80 2.74
CA PHE A 201 6.95 7.60 3.30
C PHE A 201 7.80 7.04 4.45
N GLU A 202 9.12 6.92 4.26
CA GLU A 202 10.01 6.40 5.32
C GLU A 202 10.09 7.37 6.52
N ALA A 203 10.06 8.69 6.27
CA ALA A 203 10.07 9.71 7.30
C ALA A 203 8.77 9.76 8.11
N THR A 204 7.65 9.30 7.54
CA THR A 204 6.31 9.36 8.13
C THR A 204 5.77 7.97 8.46
N VAL A 205 5.01 7.35 7.55
CA VAL A 205 4.37 6.02 7.72
C VAL A 205 5.39 4.98 8.17
N GLY A 206 6.56 4.94 7.55
CA GLY A 206 7.63 3.99 7.84
C GLY A 206 8.08 3.98 9.31
N ARG A 207 7.99 5.12 10.01
CA ARG A 207 8.29 5.21 11.45
C ARG A 207 7.27 4.47 12.30
N TYR A 208 5.99 4.54 11.96
CA TYR A 208 4.94 3.78 12.64
C TYR A 208 5.05 2.28 12.38
N LEU A 209 5.56 1.87 11.21
CA LEU A 209 5.75 0.46 10.88
C LEU A 209 6.89 -0.21 11.68
N GLN A 210 7.76 0.59 12.33
CA GLN A 210 8.83 0.09 13.19
C GLN A 210 8.36 -0.21 14.62
N LEU A 211 7.13 0.20 14.99
CA LEU A 211 6.55 -0.08 16.29
C LEU A 211 6.13 -1.54 16.38
N SER A 212 6.49 -2.21 17.47
CA SER A 212 6.09 -3.60 17.72
C SER A 212 4.59 -3.70 18.02
N GLU A 213 4.06 -2.78 18.83
CA GLU A 213 2.65 -2.73 19.25
C GLU A 213 2.23 -1.25 19.34
N PRO A 214 1.42 -0.73 18.41
CA PRO A 214 0.97 0.65 18.47
C PRO A 214 -0.13 0.82 19.52
N SER A 215 -0.09 1.94 20.23
CA SER A 215 -1.11 2.33 21.20
C SER A 215 -2.41 2.71 20.50
N PHE A 216 -3.56 2.38 21.10
CA PHE A 216 -4.87 2.80 20.63
C PHE A 216 -5.35 4.12 21.27
N ILE A 217 -4.67 4.61 22.31
CA ILE A 217 -5.13 5.76 23.12
C ILE A 217 -4.30 7.01 22.88
N VAL A 218 -2.98 6.86 22.77
CA VAL A 218 -2.04 7.96 22.58
C VAL A 218 -1.19 7.70 21.36
N ASP A 219 -0.90 8.75 20.58
CA ASP A 219 0.00 8.62 19.44
C ASP A 219 1.40 8.25 19.95
N PRO A 220 1.93 7.06 19.59
CA PRO A 220 3.22 6.58 20.09
C PRO A 220 4.42 7.42 19.63
N LEU A 221 4.23 8.27 18.61
CA LEU A 221 5.27 9.16 18.09
C LEU A 221 4.96 10.63 18.40
N ASP A 222 4.00 10.90 19.28
CA ASP A 222 3.77 12.26 19.78
C ASP A 222 5.00 12.80 20.53
N GLY A 223 5.22 14.10 20.44
CA GLY A 223 6.42 14.77 20.97
C GLY A 223 7.72 14.42 20.25
N THR A 224 7.69 13.58 19.22
CA THR A 224 8.84 13.36 18.33
C THR A 224 8.84 14.38 17.19
N ASN A 225 9.94 14.45 16.45
CA ASN A 225 10.06 15.35 15.31
C ASN A 225 9.42 14.80 14.03
N ILE A 226 8.49 13.84 14.08
CA ILE A 226 7.95 13.17 12.87
C ILE A 226 7.11 14.09 11.94
N GLY A 227 6.73 15.28 12.40
CA GLY A 227 5.86 16.19 11.65
C GLY A 227 4.40 15.72 11.63
N GLY A 228 3.60 16.29 10.72
CA GLY A 228 2.17 15.99 10.61
C GLY A 228 1.31 16.57 11.75
N GLU A 229 0.00 16.61 11.50
CA GLU A 229 -1.00 17.14 12.44
C GLU A 229 -1.69 15.98 13.15
N THR A 230 -1.78 16.04 14.48
CA THR A 230 -2.45 15.01 15.29
C THR A 230 -3.84 15.49 15.67
N ASN A 231 -4.83 14.63 15.48
CA ASN A 231 -6.18 14.78 16.04
C ASN A 231 -6.34 13.83 17.23
#